data_AF-A0A1Y2MTD1-F1
#
_entry.id   AF-A0A1Y2MTD1-F1
#
_cell.length_a   1.000
_cell.length_b   1.000
_cell.length_c   1.000
_cell.angle_alpha   90.00
_cell.angle_beta   90.00
_cell.angle_gamma   90.00
#
_symmetry.space_group_name_H-M   'P 1'
#
loop_
_entity.id
_entity.type
_entity.pdbx_description
1 polymer ?
#
loop_
_entity_poly.entity_id
_entity_poly.type
_entity_poly.pdbx_seq_one_letter_code
_entity_poly.pdbx_strand_id
1 'polypeptide(L)'
;MTTWTADECAEQWGVQVGTWNSYVSRGQAPAPLPDPDDAGRRVWDAGAVRGYPRPGVGHRRSSDAADDLLVEMGEVGARMAELRDRQRELLRAGREAGCEIRAMSEALGISRQTAYSWLKN
;
A
#
# COMPACT_ATOMS: atom_id res chain seq x y z
N MET A 1 16.09 27.33 22.40
CA MET A 1 14.75 26.94 21.91
C MET A 1 14.64 27.49 20.50
N THR A 2 14.51 26.63 19.49
CA THR A 2 14.45 27.07 18.10
C THR A 2 12.99 27.24 17.72
N THR A 3 12.61 28.42 17.27
CA THR A 3 11.22 28.75 16.89
C THR A 3 11.02 28.60 15.40
N TRP A 4 9.86 28.09 15.00
CA TRP A 4 9.45 27.92 13.61
C TRP A 4 8.15 28.66 13.31
N THR A 5 8.07 29.19 12.10
CA THR A 5 6.86 29.68 11.46
C THR A 5 5.93 28.53 11.06
N ALA A 6 4.70 28.86 10.68
CA ALA A 6 3.74 27.87 10.17
C ALA A 6 4.26 27.17 8.90
N ASP A 7 5.00 27.89 8.05
CA ASP A 7 5.62 27.36 6.83
C ASP A 7 6.67 26.29 7.15
N GLU A 8 7.60 26.59 8.05
CA GLU A 8 8.64 25.66 8.49
C GLU A 8 8.06 24.42 9.20
N CYS A 9 6.99 24.60 9.99
CA CYS A 9 6.29 23.48 10.62
C CYS A 9 5.60 22.57 9.58
N ALA A 10 4.94 23.17 8.60
CA ALA A 10 4.26 22.44 7.53
C ALA A 10 5.27 21.68 6.65
N GLU A 11 6.40 22.31 6.33
CA GLU A 11 7.51 21.69 5.61
C GLU A 11 8.08 20.50 6.37
N GLN A 12 8.37 20.65 7.67
CA GLN A 12 8.85 19.56 8.53
C GLN A 12 7.88 18.36 8.54
N TRP A 13 6.58 18.62 8.51
CA TRP A 13 5.56 17.59 8.44
C TRP A 13 5.28 17.08 7.03
N GLY A 14 5.84 17.70 5.99
CA GLY A 14 5.55 17.37 4.59
C GLY A 14 4.09 17.61 4.21
N VAL A 15 3.49 18.71 4.70
CA VAL A 15 2.10 19.11 4.41
C VAL A 15 2.04 20.54 3.90
N GLN A 16 0.89 20.91 3.34
CA GLN A 16 0.60 22.31 3.00
C GLN A 16 0.32 23.12 4.28
N VAL A 17 0.66 24.41 4.26
CA VAL A 17 0.47 25.35 5.38
C VAL A 17 -1.00 25.44 5.81
N GLY A 18 -1.93 25.37 4.85
CA GLY A 18 -3.36 25.30 5.14
C GLY A 18 -3.76 24.05 5.96
N THR A 19 -3.13 22.90 5.66
CA THR A 19 -3.33 21.64 6.41
C THR A 19 -2.75 21.74 7.81
N TRP A 20 -1.55 22.32 7.96
CA TRP A 20 -0.96 22.61 9.27
C TRP A 20 -1.90 23.47 10.13
N ASN A 21 -2.38 24.59 9.59
CA ASN A 21 -3.31 25.48 10.30
C ASN A 21 -4.62 24.77 10.67
N SER A 22 -5.12 23.88 9.81
CA SER A 22 -6.30 23.07 10.12
C SER A 22 -6.06 22.06 11.23
N TYR A 23 -4.86 21.49 11.35
CA TYR A 23 -4.53 20.62 12.48
C TYR A 23 -4.42 21.42 13.78
N VAL A 24 -3.75 22.58 13.74
CA VAL A 24 -3.64 23.46 14.91
C VAL A 24 -5.02 23.87 15.42
N SER A 25 -5.95 24.28 14.54
CA SER A 25 -7.31 24.69 14.96
C SER A 25 -8.15 23.55 15.55
N ARG A 26 -7.82 22.30 15.21
CA ARG A 26 -8.49 21.08 15.71
C ARG A 26 -7.79 20.46 16.92
N GLY A 27 -6.73 21.09 17.46
CA GLY A 27 -5.92 20.51 18.54
C GLY A 27 -5.14 19.25 18.12
N GLN A 28 -4.90 19.10 16.81
CA GLN A 28 -4.27 17.95 16.17
C GLN A 28 -2.80 18.19 15.82
N ALA A 29 -2.24 19.30 16.28
CA ALA A 29 -0.84 19.69 16.18
C ALA A 29 -0.46 20.48 17.45
N PRO A 30 0.83 20.69 17.74
CA PRO A 30 1.25 21.55 18.84
C PRO A 30 0.59 22.93 18.78
N ALA A 31 0.22 23.45 19.95
CA ALA A 31 -0.22 24.83 20.07
C ALA A 31 0.94 25.80 19.75
N PRO A 32 0.66 26.97 19.15
CA PRO A 32 1.67 28.01 18.99
C PRO A 32 2.14 28.51 20.37
N LEU A 33 3.35 29.05 20.40
CA LEU A 33 3.87 29.76 21.56
C LEU A 33 3.02 31.02 21.83
N PRO A 34 2.94 31.47 23.09
CA PRO A 34 2.14 32.63 23.45
C PRO A 34 2.65 33.92 22.81
N ASP A 35 3.97 34.04 22.66
CA ASP A 35 4.62 35.20 22.07
C ASP A 35 4.85 34.98 20.56
N PRO A 36 4.39 35.90 19.70
CA PRO A 36 4.65 35.85 18.27
C PRO A 36 6.10 36.26 17.94
N ASP A 37 6.51 36.10 16.67
CA ASP A 37 7.78 36.64 16.18
C ASP A 37 7.78 38.17 16.06
N ASP A 38 8.93 38.74 15.71
CA ASP A 38 9.12 40.19 15.54
C ASP A 38 8.18 40.82 14.49
N ALA A 39 7.60 40.01 13.59
CA ALA A 39 6.64 40.43 12.57
C ALA A 39 5.17 40.20 13.01
N GLY A 40 4.94 39.75 14.25
CA GLY A 40 3.62 39.47 14.79
C GLY A 40 3.00 38.14 14.33
N ARG A 41 3.80 37.23 13.73
CA ARG A 41 3.34 35.92 13.26
C ARG A 41 3.41 34.90 14.39
N ARG A 42 2.45 33.97 14.40
CA ARG A 42 2.48 32.82 15.32
C ARG A 42 3.71 31.96 15.04
N VAL A 43 4.36 31.51 16.11
CA VAL A 43 5.51 30.61 16.06
C VAL A 43 5.31 29.40 16.96
N TRP A 44 6.05 28.34 16.68
CA TRP A 44 6.03 27.07 17.40
C TRP A 44 7.43 26.69 17.85
N ASP A 45 7.52 25.91 18.93
CA ASP A 45 8.78 25.25 19.29
C ASP A 45 9.10 24.14 18.29
N ALA A 46 10.26 24.22 17.65
CA ALA A 46 10.69 23.22 16.67
C ALA A 46 10.83 21.81 17.28
N GLY A 47 11.23 21.72 18.54
CA GLY A 47 11.36 20.45 19.26
C GLY A 47 10.01 19.77 19.45
N ALA A 48 9.01 20.53 19.90
CA ALA A 48 7.63 20.08 20.04
C ALA A 48 7.05 19.63 18.71
N VAL A 49 7.28 20.37 17.62
CA VAL A 49 6.78 20.01 16.27
C VAL A 49 7.39 18.71 15.76
N ARG A 50 8.69 18.48 16.00
CA ARG A 50 9.37 17.22 15.64
C ARG A 50 8.89 16.03 16.46
N GLY A 51 8.59 16.24 17.75
CA GLY A 51 8.20 15.18 18.68
C GLY A 51 6.70 14.84 18.67
N TYR A 52 5.86 15.69 18.08
CA TYR A 52 4.41 15.50 18.13
C TYR A 52 3.95 14.44 17.13
N PRO A 53 3.14 13.45 17.56
CA PRO A 53 2.68 12.39 16.68
C PRO A 53 1.73 12.96 15.61
N ARG A 54 2.20 13.07 14.37
CA ARG A 54 1.40 13.63 13.27
C ARG A 54 0.18 12.73 13.00
N PRO A 55 -1.05 13.28 13.05
CA PRO A 55 -2.24 12.53 12.66
C PRO A 55 -2.16 12.06 11.21
N GLY A 56 -2.44 10.78 10.98
CA GLY A 56 -2.49 10.20 9.64
C GLY A 56 -1.13 9.93 8.97
N VAL A 57 0.01 10.22 9.61
CA VAL A 57 1.30 9.67 9.18
C VAL A 57 1.42 8.26 9.73
N GLY A 58 1.42 7.28 8.83
CA GLY A 58 1.70 5.89 9.19
C GLY A 58 0.50 5.04 9.59
N HIS A 59 -0.72 5.58 9.67
CA HIS A 59 -1.90 4.72 9.65
C HIS A 59 -2.11 4.23 8.22
N ARG A 60 -1.37 3.18 7.83
CA ARG A 60 -1.93 2.25 6.85
C ARG A 60 -3.33 1.96 7.35
N ARG A 61 -4.35 2.11 6.51
CA ARG A 61 -5.72 1.65 6.83
C ARG A 61 -5.78 0.12 6.80
N SER A 62 -4.77 -0.52 7.36
CA SER A 62 -4.58 -1.94 7.43
C SER A 62 -4.41 -2.20 8.91
N SER A 63 -5.45 -2.74 9.54
CA SER A 63 -5.30 -3.36 10.85
C SER A 63 -4.31 -4.53 10.73
N ASP A 64 -3.76 -5.00 11.86
CA ASP A 64 -2.93 -6.22 11.86
C ASP A 64 -3.66 -7.38 11.15
N ALA A 65 -4.97 -7.51 11.36
CA ALA A 65 -5.82 -8.47 10.65
C ALA A 65 -5.87 -8.28 9.13
N ALA A 66 -5.74 -7.06 8.62
CA ALA A 66 -5.68 -6.79 7.18
C ALA A 66 -4.28 -7.09 6.62
N ASP A 67 -3.21 -6.82 7.37
CA ASP A 67 -1.85 -7.24 7.00
C ASP A 67 -1.74 -8.77 6.97
N ASP A 68 -2.28 -9.47 7.96
CA ASP A 68 -2.35 -10.95 7.99
C ASP A 68 -3.14 -11.51 6.80
N LEU A 69 -4.29 -10.90 6.46
CA LEU A 69 -5.08 -11.30 5.30
C LEU A 69 -4.31 -11.10 3.99
N LEU A 70 -3.53 -10.03 3.86
CA LEU A 70 -2.69 -9.80 2.68
C LEU A 70 -1.58 -10.87 2.55
N VAL A 71 -1.03 -11.35 3.67
CA VAL A 71 -0.10 -12.50 3.68
C VAL A 71 -0.81 -13.76 3.18
N GLU A 72 -1.98 -14.09 3.73
CA GLU A 72 -2.76 -15.26 3.30
C GLU A 72 -3.11 -15.18 1.79
N MET A 73 -3.53 -14.01 1.31
CA MET A 73 -3.80 -13.79 -0.12
C MET A 73 -2.55 -14.04 -0.98
N GLY A 74 -1.37 -13.65 -0.50
CA GLY A 74 -0.09 -13.91 -1.16
C GLY A 74 0.22 -15.40 -1.25
N GLU A 75 0.04 -16.14 -0.17
CA GLU A 75 0.25 -17.60 -0.13
C GLU A 75 -0.70 -18.35 -1.07
N VAL A 76 -1.98 -17.98 -1.09
CA VAL A 76 -2.95 -18.54 -2.04
C VAL A 76 -2.54 -18.22 -3.48
N GLY A 77 -2.07 -17.00 -3.74
CA GLY A 77 -1.54 -16.59 -5.04
C GLY A 77 -0.37 -17.46 -5.50
N ALA A 78 0.60 -17.72 -4.61
CA ALA A 78 1.74 -18.59 -4.89
C ALA A 78 1.31 -20.03 -5.21
N ARG A 79 0.42 -20.60 -4.39
CA ARG A 79 -0.13 -21.96 -4.64
C ARG A 79 -0.88 -22.04 -5.97
N MET A 80 -1.64 -21.01 -6.33
CA MET A 80 -2.34 -20.94 -7.61
C MET A 80 -1.37 -20.82 -8.79
N ALA A 81 -0.19 -20.24 -8.61
CA ALA A 81 0.84 -20.20 -9.65
C ALA A 81 1.46 -21.59 -9.85
N GLU A 82 1.83 -22.29 -8.77
CA GLU A 82 2.37 -23.65 -8.81
C GLU A 82 1.40 -24.63 -9.49
N LEU A 83 0.11 -24.59 -9.09
CA LEU A 83 -0.92 -25.43 -9.71
C LEU A 83 -1.08 -25.13 -11.20
N ARG A 84 -0.95 -23.87 -11.61
CA ARG A 84 -1.06 -23.47 -13.02
C ARG A 84 0.13 -23.97 -13.83
N ASP A 85 1.33 -23.95 -13.26
CA ASP A 85 2.50 -24.56 -13.91
C ASP A 85 2.34 -26.07 -14.03
N ARG A 86 1.81 -26.72 -12.99
CA ARG A 86 1.47 -28.15 -13.07
C ARG A 86 0.42 -28.46 -14.13
N GLN A 87 -0.61 -27.62 -14.30
CA GLN A 87 -1.59 -27.77 -15.37
C GLN A 87 -0.94 -27.68 -16.76
N ARG A 88 0.02 -26.77 -16.95
CA ARG A 88 0.77 -26.64 -18.22
C ARG A 88 1.61 -27.87 -18.51
N GLU A 89 2.30 -28.41 -17.51
CA GLU A 89 3.05 -29.67 -17.64
C GLU A 89 2.15 -30.83 -18.04
N LEU A 90 1.01 -31.00 -17.34
CA LEU A 90 0.05 -32.05 -17.65
C LEU A 90 -0.55 -31.89 -19.05
N LEU A 91 -0.81 -30.65 -19.49
CA LEU A 91 -1.30 -30.37 -20.83
C LEU A 91 -0.27 -30.77 -21.91
N ARG A 92 1.03 -30.50 -21.67
CA ARG A 92 2.12 -30.92 -22.57
C ARG A 92 2.25 -32.45 -22.61
N ALA A 93 2.29 -33.09 -21.45
CA ALA A 93 2.36 -34.55 -21.35
C ALA A 93 1.15 -35.23 -22.02
N GLY A 94 -0.06 -34.69 -21.83
CA GLY A 94 -1.27 -35.19 -22.49
C GLY A 94 -1.20 -35.04 -24.01
N ARG A 95 -0.64 -33.92 -24.51
CA ARG A 95 -0.42 -33.73 -25.96
C ARG A 95 0.56 -34.76 -26.52
N GLU A 96 1.66 -35.03 -25.82
CA GLU A 96 2.64 -36.05 -26.19
C GLU A 96 2.06 -37.47 -26.17
N ALA A 97 1.16 -37.74 -25.22
CA ALA A 97 0.40 -39.00 -25.14
C ALA A 97 -0.74 -39.12 -26.18
N GLY A 98 -0.95 -38.11 -27.02
CA GLY A 98 -1.98 -38.12 -28.07
C GLY A 98 -3.39 -37.79 -27.58
N CYS A 99 -3.56 -37.19 -26.40
CA CYS A 99 -4.87 -36.75 -25.93
C CYS A 99 -5.43 -35.61 -26.77
N GLU A 100 -6.75 -35.64 -26.98
CA GLU A 100 -7.47 -34.57 -27.68
C GLU A 100 -7.53 -33.28 -26.85
N ILE A 101 -7.32 -32.13 -27.51
CA ILE A 101 -7.33 -30.80 -26.86
C ILE A 101 -8.62 -30.56 -26.08
N ARG A 102 -9.76 -30.99 -26.63
CA ARG A 102 -11.06 -30.83 -25.97
C ARG A 102 -11.08 -31.56 -24.62
N ALA A 103 -10.70 -32.84 -24.60
CA ALA A 103 -10.70 -33.66 -23.39
C ALA A 103 -9.73 -33.11 -22.34
N MET A 104 -8.52 -32.69 -22.75
CA MET A 104 -7.56 -32.09 -21.83
C MET A 104 -8.07 -30.77 -21.23
N SER A 105 -8.67 -29.90 -22.05
CA SER A 105 -9.20 -28.62 -21.58
C SER A 105 -10.35 -28.80 -20.58
N GLU A 106 -11.24 -29.77 -20.83
CA GLU A 106 -12.34 -30.13 -19.92
C GLU A 106 -11.78 -30.69 -18.60
N ALA A 107 -10.82 -31.61 -18.66
CA ALA A 107 -10.22 -32.24 -17.47
C ALA A 107 -9.43 -31.24 -16.60
N LEU A 108 -8.75 -30.28 -17.22
CA LEU A 108 -7.98 -29.23 -16.51
C LEU A 108 -8.87 -28.06 -16.08
N GLY A 109 -10.14 -28.01 -16.48
CA GLY A 109 -11.05 -26.91 -16.16
C GLY A 109 -10.66 -25.57 -16.80
N ILE A 110 -10.05 -25.60 -17.99
CA ILE A 110 -9.63 -24.41 -18.74
C ILE A 110 -10.32 -24.32 -20.09
N SER A 111 -10.33 -23.13 -20.69
CA SER A 111 -10.87 -22.99 -22.04
C SER A 111 -9.97 -23.67 -23.09
N ARG A 112 -10.56 -24.12 -24.20
CA ARG A 112 -9.78 -24.62 -25.36
C ARG A 112 -8.78 -23.59 -25.87
N GLN A 113 -9.15 -22.30 -25.88
CA GLN A 113 -8.26 -21.21 -26.29
C GLN A 113 -7.04 -21.09 -25.37
N THR A 114 -7.24 -21.24 -24.06
CA THR A 114 -6.15 -21.26 -23.07
C THR A 114 -5.23 -22.44 -23.33
N ALA A 115 -5.79 -23.64 -23.56
CA ALA A 115 -4.99 -24.83 -23.88
C ALA A 115 -4.15 -24.64 -25.16
N TYR A 116 -4.75 -24.10 -26.22
CA TYR A 116 -4.02 -23.78 -27.46
C TYR A 116 -2.90 -22.76 -27.23
N SER A 117 -3.17 -21.70 -26.47
CA SER A 117 -2.18 -20.67 -26.14
C SER A 117 -0.98 -21.23 -25.38
N TRP A 118 -1.23 -22.13 -24.40
CA TRP A 118 -0.18 -22.74 -23.59
C TRP A 118 0.65 -23.79 -24.33
N LEU A 119 0.11 -24.43 -25.36
CA LEU A 119 0.87 -25.38 -26.19
C LEU A 119 1.66 -24.71 -27.32
N LYS A 120 1.36 -23.45 -27.63
CA LYS A 120 2.10 -22.67 -28.64
C LYS A 120 3.42 -22.10 -28.10
N ASN A 121 3.54 -22.00 -26.78
CA ASN A 121 4.68 -21.43 -26.04
C ASN A 121 5.40 -22.50 -25.20
#